data_AF-A0A940L830-F1
#
_entry.id   AF-A0A940L830-F1
#
_cell.length_a   1.000
_cell.length_b   1.000
_cell.length_c   1.000
_cell.angle_alpha   90.00
_cell.angle_beta   90.00
_cell.angle_gamma   90.00
#
_symmetry.space_group_name_H-M   'P 1'
#
loop_
_entity.id
_entity.type
_entity.pdbx_description
1 polymer ?
#
loop_
_entity_poly.entity_id
_entity_poly.type
_entity_poly.pdbx_seq_one_letter_code
_entity_poly.pdbx_strand_id
1 'polypeptide(L)'
;MISSERGYLENEDPFFSNRINEAKKQNKKIDYEKVKNLFLRHIIDGVEFYDKLATETLGRSPKHIILLHDKDATVLFIEDLVHELQKRGWTFVDAAEAAKDPLYSMKPKNVMSTYGILAQVVYEKNGSFKPYYDFDHLKIDLDSTLGLKSKK
;
A
#
# COMPACT_ATOMS: atom_id res chain seq x y z
N MET A 1 13.31 14.26 -0.98
CA MET A 1 12.79 15.22 -1.99
C MET A 1 11.28 15.04 -2.00
N ILE A 2 10.51 16.02 -1.50
CA ILE A 2 9.04 15.95 -1.40
C ILE A 2 8.49 16.22 -2.80
N SER A 3 8.46 15.18 -3.64
CA SER A 3 7.78 15.23 -4.93
C SER A 3 6.32 14.92 -4.67
N SER A 4 5.44 15.86 -5.02
CA SER A 4 3.99 15.74 -4.94
C SER A 4 3.51 14.30 -5.22
N GLU A 5 2.69 13.75 -4.33
CA GLU A 5 2.05 12.41 -4.29
C GLU A 5 1.15 12.09 -5.52
N ARG A 6 1.42 12.69 -6.66
CA ARG A 6 0.61 12.61 -7.87
C ARG A 6 0.94 11.33 -8.62
N GLY A 7 0.44 10.20 -8.13
CA GLY A 7 0.38 8.96 -8.90
C GLY A 7 0.72 7.66 -8.17
N TYR A 8 1.15 7.72 -6.92
CA TYR A 8 1.61 6.54 -6.20
C TYR A 8 0.50 5.79 -5.48
N LEU A 9 0.69 4.49 -5.29
CA LEU A 9 -0.16 3.70 -4.40
C LEU A 9 0.25 4.03 -2.96
N GLU A 10 -0.57 4.84 -2.30
CA GLU A 10 -0.47 5.12 -0.87
C GLU A 10 -0.94 3.93 -0.04
N ASN A 11 -0.37 3.76 1.15
CA ASN A 11 -0.71 2.67 2.04
C ASN A 11 -0.68 3.10 3.52
N GLU A 12 -0.99 2.16 4.41
CA GLU A 12 -1.24 2.45 5.84
C GLU A 12 -0.05 1.99 6.71
N ASP A 13 1.15 1.90 6.15
CA ASP A 13 2.37 1.59 6.88
C ASP A 13 2.67 2.51 8.10
N PRO A 14 2.25 3.80 8.14
CA PRO A 14 2.45 4.60 9.34
C PRO A 14 1.57 4.10 10.49
N PHE A 15 0.41 3.50 10.20
CA PHE A 15 -0.46 2.93 11.23
C PHE A 15 0.22 1.78 11.96
N PHE A 16 0.87 0.85 11.23
CA PHE A 16 1.64 -0.23 11.84
C PHE A 16 2.70 0.28 12.80
N SER A 17 3.47 1.28 12.36
CA SER A 17 4.53 1.89 13.16
C SER A 17 3.97 2.54 14.43
N ASN A 18 2.86 3.28 14.31
CA ASN A 18 2.19 3.88 15.45
C ASN A 18 1.71 2.84 16.47
N ARG A 19 1.13 1.73 16.02
CA ARG A 19 0.62 0.67 16.92
C ARG A 19 1.76 -0.12 17.57
N ILE A 20 2.81 -0.46 16.82
CA ILE A 20 4.02 -1.10 17.38
C ILE A 20 4.61 -0.22 18.49
N ASN A 21 4.73 1.08 18.26
CA ASN A 21 5.29 2.00 19.25
C ASN A 21 4.39 2.17 20.48
N GLU A 22 3.06 2.12 20.32
CA GLU A 22 2.13 2.08 21.45
C GLU A 22 2.28 0.80 22.27
N ALA A 23 2.38 -0.36 21.61
CA ALA A 23 2.59 -1.65 22.28
C ALA A 23 3.90 -1.67 23.07
N LYS A 24 4.99 -1.12 22.50
CA LYS A 24 6.27 -0.94 23.19
C LYS A 24 6.13 -0.06 24.44
N LYS A 25 5.46 1.10 24.33
CA LYS A 25 5.21 2.00 25.48
C LYS A 25 4.43 1.34 26.60
N GLN A 26 3.54 0.41 26.27
CA GLN A 26 2.75 -0.37 27.23
C GLN A 26 3.45 -1.65 27.71
N ASN A 27 4.74 -1.85 27.40
CA ASN A 27 5.52 -3.05 27.73
C ASN A 27 4.83 -4.36 27.29
N LYS A 28 4.13 -4.34 26.15
CA LYS A 28 3.51 -5.53 25.58
C LYS A 28 4.59 -6.43 24.97
N LYS A 29 4.42 -7.75 25.12
CA LYS A 29 5.21 -8.71 24.34
C LYS A 29 4.71 -8.70 22.90
N ILE A 30 5.55 -8.25 21.97
CA ILE A 30 5.20 -8.13 20.55
C ILE A 30 5.60 -9.41 19.81
N ASP A 31 4.64 -10.02 19.13
CA ASP A 31 4.87 -11.09 18.17
C ASP A 31 5.15 -10.48 16.79
N TYR A 32 6.43 -10.20 16.52
CA TYR A 32 6.86 -9.53 15.29
C TYR A 32 6.56 -10.34 14.03
N GLU A 33 6.52 -11.67 14.11
CA GLU A 33 6.17 -12.51 12.96
C GLU A 33 4.70 -12.36 12.57
N LYS A 34 3.79 -12.30 13.54
CA LYS A 34 2.37 -12.01 13.26
C LYS A 34 2.17 -10.60 12.72
N VAL A 35 2.85 -9.60 13.30
CA VAL A 35 2.77 -8.22 12.82
C VAL A 35 3.29 -8.09 11.40
N LYS A 36 4.42 -8.74 11.10
CA LYS A 36 4.96 -8.85 9.74
C LYS A 36 3.95 -9.44 8.77
N ASN A 37 3.35 -10.58 9.10
CA ASN A 37 2.38 -11.24 8.22
C ASN A 37 1.16 -10.35 7.92
N LEU A 38 0.71 -9.54 8.88
CA LEU A 38 -0.35 -8.56 8.67
C LEU A 38 0.13 -7.40 7.77
N PHE A 39 1.35 -6.90 7.99
CA PHE A 39 1.95 -5.84 7.17
C PHE A 39 2.11 -6.27 5.70
N LEU A 40 2.67 -7.45 5.48
CA LEU A 40 2.86 -8.02 4.15
C LEU A 40 1.52 -8.20 3.44
N ARG A 41 0.52 -8.77 4.12
CA ARG A 41 -0.83 -8.95 3.56
C ARG A 41 -1.43 -7.63 3.11
N HIS A 42 -1.39 -6.60 3.97
CA HIS A 42 -1.95 -5.28 3.65
C HIS A 42 -1.39 -4.68 2.37
N ILE A 43 -0.05 -4.71 2.21
CA ILE A 43 0.60 -4.12 1.04
C ILE A 43 0.36 -4.97 -0.20
N ILE A 44 0.51 -6.29 -0.09
CA ILE A 44 0.40 -7.21 -1.24
C ILE A 44 -1.04 -7.22 -1.78
N ASP A 45 -2.05 -7.30 -0.91
CA ASP A 45 -3.45 -7.27 -1.32
C ASP A 45 -3.77 -5.95 -2.04
N GLY A 46 -3.19 -4.84 -1.58
CA GLY A 46 -3.28 -3.55 -2.26
C GLY A 46 -2.66 -3.58 -3.66
N VAL A 47 -1.44 -4.10 -3.79
CA VAL A 47 -0.74 -4.24 -5.08
C VAL A 47 -1.55 -5.10 -6.06
N GLU A 48 -2.02 -6.26 -5.62
CA GLU A 48 -2.81 -7.18 -6.44
C GLU A 48 -4.16 -6.56 -6.84
N PHE A 49 -4.80 -5.83 -5.94
CA PHE A 49 -6.04 -5.10 -6.21
C PHE A 49 -5.84 -4.05 -7.32
N TYR A 50 -4.83 -3.18 -7.19
CA TYR A 50 -4.59 -2.12 -8.17
C TYR A 50 -4.11 -2.67 -9.51
N ASP A 51 -3.37 -3.77 -9.51
CA ASP A 51 -2.97 -4.42 -10.76
C ASP A 51 -4.14 -5.02 -11.53
N LYS A 52 -5.04 -5.71 -10.81
CA LYS A 52 -6.29 -6.21 -11.39
C LYS A 52 -7.11 -5.06 -11.96
N LEU A 53 -7.27 -3.99 -11.18
CA LEU A 53 -8.01 -2.80 -11.61
C LEU A 53 -7.38 -2.15 -12.85
N ALA A 54 -6.06 -2.11 -12.92
CA ALA A 54 -5.34 -1.60 -14.09
C ALA A 54 -5.56 -2.46 -15.32
N THR A 55 -5.48 -3.79 -15.17
CA THR A 55 -5.73 -4.73 -16.27
C THR A 55 -7.16 -4.60 -16.80
N GLU A 56 -8.15 -4.50 -15.92
CA GLU A 56 -9.56 -4.31 -16.29
C GLU A 56 -9.81 -2.96 -16.98
N THR A 57 -9.09 -1.91 -16.57
CA THR A 57 -9.35 -0.53 -17.03
C THR A 57 -8.51 -0.13 -18.24
N LEU A 58 -7.27 -0.60 -18.32
CA LEU A 58 -6.26 -0.23 -19.32
C LEU A 58 -5.97 -1.35 -20.31
N GLY A 59 -6.41 -2.59 -20.03
CA GLY A 59 -6.05 -3.78 -20.80
C GLY A 59 -4.62 -4.27 -20.57
N ARG A 60 -3.91 -3.73 -19.56
CA ARG A 60 -2.54 -4.10 -19.21
C ARG A 60 -2.22 -3.78 -17.74
N SER A 61 -1.19 -4.46 -17.21
CA SER A 61 -0.51 -4.08 -15.98
C SER A 61 0.51 -2.95 -16.26
N PRO A 62 0.42 -1.79 -15.59
CA PRO A 62 1.44 -0.75 -15.65
C PRO A 62 2.61 -1.06 -14.72
N LYS A 63 3.75 -0.38 -14.93
CA LYS A 63 4.80 -0.36 -13.91
C LYS A 63 4.29 0.40 -12.69
N HIS A 64 3.87 -0.32 -11.66
CA HIS A 64 3.36 0.28 -10.43
C HIS A 64 4.49 0.93 -9.63
N ILE A 65 4.15 2.02 -8.95
CA ILE A 65 5.02 2.66 -7.98
C ILE A 65 4.26 2.76 -6.66
N ILE A 66 4.81 2.09 -5.64
CA ILE A 66 4.28 2.06 -4.28
C ILE A 66 5.01 3.14 -3.49
N LEU A 67 4.26 3.97 -2.77
CA LEU A 67 4.83 4.91 -1.82
C LEU A 67 4.92 4.23 -0.47
N LEU A 68 6.15 4.02 0.02
CA LEU A 68 6.43 3.50 1.35
C LEU A 68 7.01 4.64 2.20
N HIS A 69 6.48 4.84 3.40
CA HIS A 69 6.97 5.87 4.31
C HIS A 69 8.19 5.35 5.08
N ASP A 70 9.15 6.25 5.33
CA ASP A 70 10.27 5.97 6.23
C ASP A 70 9.77 5.91 7.68
N LYS A 71 9.31 4.71 8.06
CA LYS A 71 8.68 4.40 9.35
C LYS A 71 9.15 3.03 9.84
N ASP A 72 9.12 2.85 11.16
CA ASP A 72 9.65 1.66 11.82
C ASP A 72 9.14 0.34 11.21
N ALA A 73 7.84 0.21 10.93
CA ALA A 73 7.27 -1.02 10.36
C ALA A 73 7.82 -1.30 8.96
N THR A 74 7.92 -0.27 8.12
CA THR A 74 8.48 -0.37 6.77
C THR A 74 9.94 -0.80 6.83
N VAL A 75 10.75 -0.15 7.68
CA VAL A 75 12.15 -0.53 7.86
C VAL A 75 12.30 -1.95 8.40
N LEU A 76 11.42 -2.37 9.32
CA LEU A 76 11.45 -3.71 9.91
C LEU A 76 11.12 -4.83 8.91
N PHE A 77 10.26 -4.57 7.92
CA PHE A 77 9.67 -5.63 7.09
C PHE A 77 9.93 -5.46 5.58
N ILE A 78 10.73 -4.47 5.16
CA ILE A 78 10.97 -4.20 3.74
C ILE A 78 11.63 -5.38 3.02
N GLU A 79 12.58 -6.06 3.66
CA GLU A 79 13.25 -7.22 3.07
C GLU A 79 12.28 -8.38 2.85
N ASP A 80 11.43 -8.68 3.85
CA ASP A 80 10.39 -9.69 3.71
C ASP A 80 9.36 -9.32 2.63
N LEU A 81 9.01 -8.03 2.51
CA LEU A 81 8.10 -7.54 1.48
C LEU A 81 8.67 -7.76 0.07
N VAL A 82 9.94 -7.41 -0.14
CA VAL A 82 10.62 -7.65 -1.42
C VAL A 82 10.64 -9.13 -1.74
N HIS A 83 11.04 -9.98 -0.80
CA HIS A 83 11.09 -11.42 -1.01
C HIS A 83 9.73 -12.02 -1.33
N GLU A 84 8.67 -11.62 -0.62
CA GLU A 84 7.33 -12.15 -0.85
C GLU A 84 6.75 -11.70 -2.20
N LEU A 85 6.97 -10.44 -2.60
CA LEU A 85 6.59 -9.96 -3.93
C LEU A 85 7.34 -10.72 -5.04
N GLN A 86 8.64 -10.96 -4.90
CA GLN A 86 9.42 -11.76 -5.86
C GLN A 86 8.90 -13.20 -5.97
N LYS A 87 8.57 -13.85 -4.84
CA LYS A 87 7.98 -15.19 -4.84
C LYS A 87 6.64 -15.25 -5.58
N ARG A 88 5.89 -14.16 -5.57
CA ARG A 88 4.62 -13.99 -6.29
C ARG A 88 4.79 -13.60 -7.76
N GLY A 89 6.02 -13.51 -8.24
CA GLY A 89 6.34 -13.22 -9.64
C GLY A 89 6.46 -11.73 -9.98
N TRP A 90 6.43 -10.85 -8.98
CA TRP A 90 6.67 -9.43 -9.20
C TRP A 90 8.13 -9.17 -9.54
N THR A 91 8.35 -8.26 -10.48
CA THR A 91 9.68 -7.77 -10.85
C THR A 91 9.83 -6.32 -10.42
N PHE A 92 11.04 -5.95 -10.04
CA PHE A 92 11.35 -4.60 -9.57
C PHE A 92 12.15 -3.86 -10.63
N VAL A 93 11.78 -2.61 -10.85
CA VAL A 93 12.46 -1.66 -11.74
C VAL A 93 12.75 -0.38 -10.96
N ASP A 94 13.71 0.41 -11.45
CA ASP A 94 13.97 1.72 -10.87
C ASP A 94 12.73 2.61 -10.91
N ALA A 95 12.50 3.40 -9.86
CA ALA A 95 11.37 4.32 -9.79
C ALA A 95 11.34 5.31 -10.98
N ALA A 96 12.52 5.75 -11.44
CA ALA A 96 12.64 6.61 -12.62
C ALA A 96 12.23 5.90 -13.92
N GLU A 97 12.41 4.57 -14.00
CA GLU A 97 11.97 3.76 -15.14
C GLU A 97 10.47 3.44 -15.06
N ALA A 98 9.94 3.20 -13.85
CA ALA A 98 8.50 3.04 -13.62
C ALA A 98 7.74 4.33 -13.98
N ALA A 99 8.27 5.50 -13.62
CA ALA A 99 7.65 6.79 -13.89
C ALA A 99 7.51 7.12 -15.39
N LYS A 100 8.21 6.39 -16.28
CA LYS A 100 8.06 6.51 -17.73
C LYS A 100 6.85 5.74 -18.28
N ASP A 101 6.16 4.95 -17.46
CA ASP A 101 4.94 4.27 -17.90
C ASP A 101 3.90 5.31 -18.40
N PRO A 102 3.25 5.07 -19.56
CA PRO A 102 2.27 6.00 -20.13
C PRO A 102 1.15 6.42 -19.17
N LEU A 103 0.83 5.59 -18.18
CA LEU A 103 -0.14 5.90 -17.13
C LEU A 103 0.20 7.23 -16.44
N TYR A 104 1.48 7.46 -16.10
CA TYR A 104 1.92 8.65 -15.36
C TYR A 104 1.95 9.93 -16.22
N SER A 105 1.84 9.79 -17.54
CA SER A 105 1.73 10.92 -18.48
C SER A 105 0.28 11.31 -18.77
N MET A 106 -0.70 10.57 -18.25
CA MET A 106 -2.12 10.91 -18.42
C MET A 106 -2.44 12.22 -17.67
N LYS A 107 -3.29 13.04 -18.29
CA LYS A 107 -3.76 14.32 -17.72
C LYS A 107 -5.25 14.22 -17.43
N PRO A 108 -5.65 13.49 -16.37
CA PRO A 108 -7.05 13.42 -16.00
C PRO A 108 -7.59 14.81 -15.61
N LYS A 109 -8.90 14.99 -15.75
CA LYS A 109 -9.61 16.26 -15.50
C LYS A 109 -9.66 16.61 -14.01
N ASN A 110 -9.65 15.61 -13.14
CA ASN A 110 -9.60 15.79 -11.68
C ASN A 110 -8.40 15.02 -11.10
N VAL A 111 -8.02 15.30 -9.86
CA VAL A 111 -6.96 14.58 -9.15
C VAL A 111 -7.53 13.97 -7.86
N MET A 112 -7.72 12.65 -7.84
CA MET A 112 -7.92 11.88 -6.60
C MET A 112 -6.55 11.58 -5.99
N SER A 113 -5.96 12.55 -5.27
CA SER A 113 -4.56 12.48 -4.83
C SER A 113 -4.24 11.24 -3.99
N THR A 114 -5.18 10.81 -3.14
CA THR A 114 -4.95 9.71 -2.18
C THR A 114 -4.90 8.32 -2.83
N TYR A 115 -5.48 8.11 -4.02
CA TYR A 115 -5.59 6.78 -4.64
C TYR A 115 -4.79 6.64 -5.94
N GLY A 116 -3.92 7.62 -6.20
CA GLY A 116 -3.10 7.67 -7.39
C GLY A 116 -3.88 7.92 -8.69
N ILE A 117 -3.13 7.96 -9.79
CA ILE A 117 -3.65 8.32 -11.12
C ILE A 117 -4.56 7.22 -11.69
N LEU A 118 -4.33 5.95 -11.33
CA LEU A 118 -5.14 4.84 -11.80
C LEU A 118 -6.59 4.95 -11.31
N ALA A 119 -6.80 5.24 -10.03
CA ALA A 119 -8.14 5.44 -9.46
C ALA A 119 -8.92 6.55 -10.18
N GLN A 120 -8.22 7.62 -10.55
CA GLN A 120 -8.81 8.71 -11.32
C GLN A 120 -9.22 8.27 -12.74
N VAL A 121 -8.36 7.52 -13.44
CA VAL A 121 -8.69 6.99 -14.78
C VAL A 121 -9.90 6.04 -14.72
N VAL A 122 -9.99 5.23 -13.67
CA VAL A 122 -11.15 4.36 -13.41
C VAL A 122 -12.42 5.20 -13.21
N TYR A 123 -12.35 6.22 -12.36
CA TYR A 123 -13.49 7.10 -12.10
C TYR A 123 -13.99 7.81 -13.35
N GLU A 124 -13.08 8.33 -14.19
CA GLU A 124 -13.45 9.02 -15.44
C GLU A 124 -14.09 8.08 -16.47
N LYS A 125 -13.69 6.81 -16.51
CA LYS A 125 -14.28 5.82 -17.41
C LYS A 125 -15.62 5.27 -16.89
N ASN A 126 -15.73 5.04 -15.58
CA ASN A 126 -16.82 4.26 -15.00
C ASN A 126 -17.82 5.11 -14.21
N GLY A 127 -17.55 6.40 -14.00
CA GLY A 127 -18.33 7.30 -13.16
C GLY A 127 -18.23 7.02 -11.65
N SER A 128 -17.48 5.99 -11.26
CA SER A 128 -17.27 5.59 -9.86
C SER A 128 -15.93 4.88 -9.68
N PHE A 129 -15.39 4.95 -8.47
CA PHE A 129 -14.20 4.21 -8.03
C PHE A 129 -14.44 3.75 -6.60
N LYS A 130 -14.14 2.48 -6.33
CA LYS A 130 -14.18 1.90 -4.99
C LYS A 130 -12.74 1.51 -4.61
N PRO A 131 -12.13 2.15 -3.61
CA PRO A 131 -10.78 1.78 -3.21
C PRO A 131 -10.77 0.44 -2.46
N TYR A 132 -9.57 -0.12 -2.34
CA TYR A 132 -9.32 -1.26 -1.47
C TYR A 132 -9.59 -0.87 -0.01
N TYR A 133 -10.57 -1.51 0.62
CA TYR A 133 -10.91 -1.34 2.03
C TYR A 133 -10.99 -2.71 2.71
N ASP A 134 -9.85 -3.25 3.12
CA ASP A 134 -9.78 -4.30 4.17
C ASP A 134 -9.11 -3.78 5.45
N PHE A 135 -8.90 -2.48 5.52
CA PHE A 135 -8.09 -1.89 6.58
C PHE A 135 -8.77 -1.95 7.95
N ASP A 136 -10.10 -2.02 8.01
CA ASP A 136 -10.82 -2.09 9.29
C ASP A 136 -10.69 -3.46 9.97
N HIS A 137 -10.71 -4.56 9.22
CA HIS A 137 -10.43 -5.89 9.76
C HIS A 137 -8.95 -6.00 10.16
N LEU A 138 -8.05 -5.49 9.32
CA LEU A 138 -6.62 -5.45 9.61
C LEU A 138 -6.29 -4.68 10.90
N LYS A 139 -6.94 -3.54 11.16
CA LYS A 139 -6.77 -2.77 12.41
C LYS A 139 -7.10 -3.61 13.63
N ILE A 140 -8.23 -4.34 13.57
CA ILE A 140 -8.69 -5.18 14.67
C ILE A 140 -7.69 -6.31 14.91
N ASP A 141 -7.24 -6.98 13.84
CA ASP A 141 -6.27 -8.07 13.92
C ASP A 141 -4.91 -7.59 14.45
N LEU A 142 -4.44 -6.41 14.01
CA LEU A 142 -3.20 -5.81 14.48
C LEU A 142 -3.29 -5.44 15.96
N ASP A 143 -4.39 -4.84 16.39
CA ASP A 143 -4.59 -4.46 17.79
C ASP A 143 -4.68 -5.68 18.70
N SER A 144 -5.39 -6.72 18.25
CA SER A 144 -5.45 -8.02 18.92
C SER A 144 -4.06 -8.65 19.05
N THR A 145 -3.29 -8.66 17.95
CA THR A 145 -1.91 -9.20 17.91
C THR A 145 -0.97 -8.46 18.86
N LEU A 146 -1.14 -7.14 19.00
CA LEU A 146 -0.33 -6.30 19.87
C LEU A 146 -0.84 -6.24 21.32
N GLY A 147 -1.95 -6.91 21.63
CA GLY A 147 -2.59 -6.85 22.95
C GLY A 147 -3.07 -5.45 23.34
N LEU A 148 -3.43 -4.64 22.34
CA LEU A 148 -3.95 -3.28 22.48
C LEU A 148 -5.48 -3.29 22.39
N LYS A 149 -6.11 -2.26 22.95
CA LYS A 149 -7.54 -2.02 22.72
C LYS A 149 -7.73 -1.43 21.32
N SER A 150 -8.70 -1.97 20.58
CA SER A 150 -9.13 -1.40 19.32
C SER A 150 -9.65 0.02 19.52
N LYS A 151 -9.08 0.98 18.79
CA LYS A 151 -9.63 2.34 18.73
C LYS A 151 -10.79 2.32 17.73
N LYS A 152 -11.98 2.69 18.20
CA LYS A 152 -13.15 2.96 17.32
C LYS A 152 -12.87 4.15 16.42
#